data_AF-A0A1Z5HQ15-F1
#
_entry.id   AF-A0A1Z5HQ15-F1
#
_cell.length_a   1.000
_cell.length_b   1.000
_cell.length_c   1.000
_cell.angle_alpha   90.00
_cell.angle_beta   90.00
_cell.angle_gamma   90.00
#
_symmetry.space_group_name_H-M   'P 1'
#
loop_
_entity.id
_entity.type
_entity.pdbx_description
1 polymer ?
#
loop_
_entity_poly.entity_id
_entity_poly.type
_entity_poly.pdbx_seq_one_letter_code
_entity_poly.pdbx_strand_id
1 'polypeptide(L)'
;MLKVSPSPATSLSVFELNYLISKMKVGEVMIRNPICVAPDTPIEEAATIMREHKIGDLLVVENDKLVGIITQTDLFEAIVNLFGFRRPGTRITVEVEDKVGVLHELAGIIKEAGINIINVATRQTSPGKSQVVLRLNVADGRKIAAEFERHGFKVIHMS
;
A
#
# COMPACT_ATOMS: atom_id res chain seq x y z
N MET A 1 -32.20 15.90 -9.56
CA MET A 1 -31.59 15.70 -10.90
C MET A 1 -30.98 17.02 -11.35
N LEU A 2 -29.65 17.15 -11.32
CA LEU A 2 -28.94 18.28 -11.93
C LEU A 2 -28.72 17.97 -13.41
N LYS A 3 -29.43 18.67 -14.30
CA LYS A 3 -29.17 18.66 -15.75
C LYS A 3 -27.92 19.50 -16.02
N VAL A 4 -26.86 18.89 -16.51
CA VAL A 4 -25.70 19.61 -17.07
C VAL A 4 -25.97 19.85 -18.56
N SER A 5 -26.05 21.12 -18.96
CA SER A 5 -26.10 21.54 -20.36
C SER A 5 -24.67 21.75 -20.88
N PRO A 6 -24.36 21.43 -22.16
CA PRO A 6 -23.06 21.73 -22.73
C PRO A 6 -22.86 23.26 -22.79
N SER A 7 -21.69 23.72 -22.34
CA SER A 7 -21.28 25.13 -22.40
C SER A 7 -21.32 25.67 -23.85
N PRO A 8 -21.68 26.94 -24.10
CA PRO A 8 -21.91 27.45 -25.45
C PRO A 8 -20.58 27.83 -26.13
N ALA A 9 -19.84 26.82 -26.56
CA ALA A 9 -18.76 27.02 -27.52
C ALA A 9 -19.34 27.00 -28.94
N THR A 10 -19.29 28.13 -29.66
CA THR A 10 -19.58 28.16 -31.11
C THR A 10 -18.57 27.27 -31.86
N SER A 11 -18.96 26.72 -33.02
CA SER A 11 -18.06 25.89 -33.84
C SER A 11 -16.72 26.58 -34.13
N LEU A 12 -16.73 27.88 -34.42
CA LEU A 12 -15.53 28.71 -34.60
C LEU A 12 -14.61 28.71 -33.35
N SER A 13 -15.19 28.78 -32.14
CA SER A 13 -14.42 28.76 -30.88
C SER A 13 -13.78 27.40 -30.58
N VAL A 14 -14.40 26.29 -31.02
CA VAL A 14 -13.81 24.95 -30.90
C VAL A 14 -12.62 24.79 -31.86
N PHE A 15 -12.72 25.35 -33.08
CA PHE A 15 -11.59 25.35 -34.01
C PHE A 15 -10.42 26.21 -33.51
N GLU A 16 -10.69 27.38 -32.92
CA GLU A 16 -9.66 28.23 -32.30
C GLU A 16 -9.00 27.54 -31.09
N LEU A 17 -9.78 26.92 -30.19
CA LEU A 17 -9.25 26.14 -29.07
C LEU A 17 -8.37 24.98 -29.54
N ASN A 18 -8.85 24.19 -30.52
CA ASN A 18 -8.08 23.08 -31.07
C ASN A 18 -6.80 23.57 -31.77
N TYR A 19 -6.86 24.69 -32.49
CA TYR A 19 -5.69 25.30 -33.12
C TYR A 19 -4.66 25.72 -32.07
N LEU A 20 -5.07 26.38 -30.98
CA LEU A 20 -4.17 26.78 -29.88
C LEU A 20 -3.56 25.57 -29.18
N ILE A 21 -4.36 24.55 -28.84
CA ILE A 21 -3.87 23.29 -28.24
C ILE A 21 -2.86 22.61 -29.18
N SER A 22 -3.11 22.60 -30.50
CA SER A 22 -2.19 22.00 -31.48
C SER A 22 -0.84 22.72 -31.62
N LYS A 23 -0.78 23.99 -31.21
CA LYS A 23 0.43 24.82 -31.28
C LYS A 23 1.19 24.90 -29.95
N MET A 24 0.55 24.51 -28.85
CA MET A 24 1.14 24.51 -27.51
C MET A 24 2.26 23.47 -27.41
N LYS A 25 3.45 23.90 -26.98
CA LYS A 25 4.59 23.00 -26.76
C LYS A 25 4.53 22.39 -25.36
N VAL A 26 5.07 21.18 -25.20
CA VAL A 26 5.21 20.52 -23.89
C VAL A 26 5.92 21.42 -22.87
N GLY A 27 6.96 22.14 -23.28
CA GLY A 27 7.70 23.06 -22.42
C GLY A 27 6.89 24.25 -21.87
N GLU A 28 5.70 24.51 -22.41
CA GLU A 28 4.77 25.55 -21.93
C GLU A 28 3.90 25.03 -20.78
N VAL A 29 3.75 23.71 -20.63
CA VAL A 29 2.87 23.08 -19.63
C VAL A 29 3.60 22.14 -18.66
N MET A 30 4.84 21.75 -18.95
CA MET A 30 5.58 20.80 -18.13
C MET A 30 6.03 21.40 -16.79
N ILE A 31 6.11 20.54 -15.76
CA ILE A 31 6.80 20.86 -14.51
C ILE A 31 8.31 20.79 -14.78
N ARG A 32 9.01 21.92 -14.60
CA ARG A 32 10.45 22.03 -14.95
C ARG A 32 11.36 21.31 -13.95
N ASN A 33 10.99 21.31 -12.68
CA ASN A 33 11.73 20.68 -11.58
C ASN A 33 10.82 19.65 -10.92
N PRO A 34 10.62 18.47 -11.54
CA PRO A 34 9.82 17.41 -10.96
C PRO A 34 10.46 16.91 -9.66
N ILE A 35 9.63 16.35 -8.79
CA ILE A 35 10.11 15.68 -7.57
C ILE A 35 10.70 14.33 -7.98
N CYS A 36 11.91 14.07 -7.52
CA CYS A 36 12.66 12.86 -7.83
C CYS A 36 13.04 12.14 -6.54
N VAL A 37 13.28 10.83 -6.64
CA VAL A 37 13.80 9.96 -5.58
C VAL A 37 15.00 9.17 -6.08
N ALA A 38 15.79 8.62 -5.16
CA ALA A 38 16.91 7.75 -5.50
C ALA A 38 16.42 6.30 -5.70
N PRO A 39 17.18 5.44 -6.40
CA PRO A 39 16.80 4.03 -6.60
C PRO A 39 16.67 3.23 -5.32
N ASP A 40 17.37 3.64 -4.25
CA ASP A 40 17.38 3.00 -2.93
C ASP A 40 16.42 3.66 -1.93
N THR A 41 15.64 4.67 -2.36
CA THR A 41 14.62 5.29 -1.52
C THR A 41 13.58 4.24 -1.09
N PRO A 42 13.34 4.06 0.23
CA PRO A 42 12.33 3.13 0.73
C PRO A 42 10.96 3.40 0.15
N ILE A 43 10.20 2.34 -0.10
CA ILE A 43 8.90 2.45 -0.77
C ILE A 43 7.87 3.22 0.05
N GLU A 44 7.94 3.11 1.38
CA GLU A 44 7.15 3.88 2.34
C GLU A 44 7.46 5.38 2.30
N GLU A 45 8.71 5.75 2.00
CA GLU A 45 9.13 7.14 1.83
C GLU A 45 8.62 7.68 0.50
N ALA A 46 8.77 6.93 -0.59
CA ALA A 46 8.19 7.28 -1.89
C ALA A 46 6.67 7.48 -1.79
N ALA A 47 5.96 6.59 -1.10
CA ALA A 47 4.53 6.71 -0.83
C ALA A 47 4.17 7.95 0.01
N THR A 48 5.04 8.31 0.96
CA THR A 48 4.86 9.51 1.79
C THR A 48 5.04 10.77 0.97
N ILE A 49 6.09 10.86 0.15
CA ILE A 49 6.34 11.98 -0.76
C ILE A 49 5.17 12.16 -1.73
N MET A 50 4.71 11.08 -2.37
CA MET A 50 3.55 11.11 -3.26
C MET A 50 2.29 11.66 -2.56
N ARG A 51 2.03 11.21 -1.33
CA ARG A 51 0.87 11.65 -0.54
C ARG A 51 0.96 13.12 -0.15
N GLU A 52 2.12 13.56 0.33
CA GLU A 52 2.34 14.94 0.78
C GLU A 52 2.25 15.94 -0.37
N HIS A 53 2.82 15.60 -1.53
CA HIS A 53 2.84 16.47 -2.70
C HIS A 53 1.64 16.27 -3.63
N LYS A 54 0.74 15.32 -3.30
CA LYS A 54 -0.46 14.97 -4.09
C LYS A 54 -0.14 14.58 -5.54
N ILE A 55 0.94 13.82 -5.73
CA ILE A 55 1.39 13.32 -7.03
C ILE A 55 1.24 11.80 -7.13
N GLY A 56 1.03 11.32 -8.35
CA GLY A 56 0.86 9.90 -8.65
C GLY A 56 2.14 9.17 -9.00
N ASP A 57 3.18 9.92 -9.38
CA ASP A 57 4.38 9.38 -10.02
C ASP A 57 5.61 10.12 -9.50
N LEU A 58 6.71 9.39 -9.38
CA LEU A 58 8.02 9.92 -9.01
C LEU A 58 9.05 9.49 -10.06
N LEU A 59 9.92 10.42 -10.41
CA LEU A 59 11.08 10.11 -11.23
C LEU A 59 12.16 9.49 -10.34
N VAL A 60 12.77 8.40 -10.81
CA VAL A 60 13.90 7.77 -10.13
C VAL A 60 15.18 8.24 -10.80
N VAL A 61 16.04 8.93 -10.07
CA VAL A 61 17.25 9.56 -10.58
C VAL A 61 18.48 9.05 -9.83
N GLU A 62 19.50 8.67 -10.57
CA GLU A 62 20.80 8.24 -10.03
C GLU A 62 21.92 8.97 -10.79
N ASN A 63 22.85 9.61 -10.08
CA ASN A 63 23.96 10.36 -10.68
C ASN A 63 23.50 11.35 -11.78
N ASP A 64 22.48 12.15 -11.49
CA ASP A 64 21.84 13.11 -12.41
C ASP A 64 21.23 12.50 -13.68
N LYS A 65 21.05 11.18 -13.72
CA LYS A 65 20.42 10.46 -14.82
C LYS A 65 19.07 9.90 -14.39
N LEU A 66 18.06 10.10 -15.22
CA LEU A 66 16.78 9.41 -15.07
C LEU A 66 17.00 7.91 -15.34
N VAL A 67 16.76 7.08 -14.34
CA VAL A 67 16.91 5.61 -14.44
C VAL A 67 15.57 4.88 -14.38
N GLY A 68 14.49 5.55 -13.99
CA GLY A 68 13.17 4.94 -13.95
C GLY A 68 12.06 5.89 -13.54
N ILE A 69 10.86 5.35 -13.45
CA ILE A 69 9.65 6.01 -12.94
C ILE A 69 8.98 5.00 -12.01
N ILE A 70 8.46 5.46 -10.88
CA ILE A 70 7.60 4.69 -9.99
C ILE A 70 6.25 5.38 -9.87
N THR A 71 5.18 4.63 -10.01
CA THR A 71 3.79 5.09 -9.97
C THR A 71 3.09 4.60 -8.71
N GLN A 72 1.94 5.17 -8.37
CA GLN A 72 1.08 4.66 -7.30
C GLN A 72 0.67 3.19 -7.51
N THR A 73 0.50 2.75 -8.76
CA THR A 73 0.17 1.34 -9.06
C THR A 73 1.30 0.42 -8.63
N ASP A 74 2.56 0.80 -8.88
CA ASP A 74 3.74 0.04 -8.46
C ASP A 74 3.82 -0.07 -6.92
N LEU A 75 3.45 1.00 -6.20
CA LEU A 75 3.34 0.98 -4.73
C LEU A 75 2.29 -0.05 -4.27
N PHE A 76 1.12 -0.08 -4.91
CA PHE A 76 0.08 -1.07 -4.59
C PHE A 76 0.53 -2.49 -4.90
N GLU A 77 1.22 -2.72 -6.02
CA GLU A 77 1.76 -4.04 -6.34
C GLU A 77 2.79 -4.51 -5.32
N ALA A 78 3.69 -3.63 -4.90
CA ALA A 78 4.68 -3.94 -3.87
C ALA A 78 4.02 -4.29 -2.53
N ILE A 79 2.97 -3.57 -2.13
CA ILE A 79 2.14 -3.90 -0.96
C ILE A 79 1.53 -5.31 -1.12
N VAL A 80 0.90 -5.60 -2.26
CA VAL A 80 0.28 -6.90 -2.53
C VAL A 80 1.29 -8.04 -2.40
N ASN A 81 2.51 -7.84 -2.89
CA ASN A 81 3.60 -8.80 -2.81
C ASN A 81 4.15 -8.94 -1.37
N LEU A 82 4.38 -7.82 -0.67
CA LEU A 82 4.92 -7.79 0.70
C LEU A 82 3.99 -8.48 1.70
N PHE A 83 2.68 -8.25 1.59
CA PHE A 83 1.68 -8.92 2.43
C PHE A 83 1.38 -10.35 1.97
N GLY A 84 1.96 -10.79 0.84
CA GLY A 84 1.84 -12.14 0.33
C GLY A 84 0.42 -12.51 -0.11
N PHE A 85 -0.43 -11.54 -0.48
CA PHE A 85 -1.85 -11.79 -0.80
C PHE A 85 -2.05 -12.74 -1.99
N ARG A 86 -1.05 -12.86 -2.87
CA ARG A 86 -1.08 -13.79 -4.03
C ARG A 86 -0.75 -15.24 -3.68
N ARG A 87 -0.25 -15.53 -2.49
CA ARG A 87 0.09 -16.89 -2.04
C ARG A 87 -1.11 -17.50 -1.33
N PRO A 88 -1.43 -18.80 -1.45
CA PRO A 88 -2.41 -19.44 -0.57
C PRO A 88 -2.03 -19.26 0.91
N GLY A 89 -3.02 -19.20 1.80
CA GLY A 89 -2.79 -19.03 3.24
C GLY A 89 -3.99 -18.41 3.94
N THR A 90 -4.02 -18.52 5.26
CA THR A 90 -5.06 -17.90 6.11
C THR A 90 -4.52 -16.63 6.75
N ARG A 91 -5.31 -15.56 6.73
CA ARG A 91 -5.07 -14.33 7.50
C ARG A 91 -5.81 -14.44 8.83
N ILE A 92 -5.09 -14.26 9.93
CA ILE A 92 -5.63 -14.29 11.29
C ILE A 92 -5.27 -12.96 11.96
N THR A 93 -6.26 -12.29 12.55
CA THR A 93 -6.05 -11.07 13.33
C THR A 93 -6.24 -11.39 14.80
N VAL A 94 -5.20 -11.14 15.60
CA VAL A 94 -5.18 -11.38 17.04
C VAL A 94 -5.09 -10.03 17.76
N GLU A 95 -5.96 -9.79 18.74
CA GLU A 95 -5.84 -8.65 19.65
C GLU A 95 -4.89 -9.01 20.80
N VAL A 96 -3.93 -8.13 21.05
CA VAL A 96 -2.89 -8.33 22.05
C VAL A 96 -2.66 -7.07 22.88
N GLU A 97 -2.12 -7.26 24.08
CA GLU A 97 -1.48 -6.18 24.83
C GLU A 97 -0.14 -5.82 24.19
N ASP A 98 0.17 -4.53 24.13
CA ASP A 98 1.43 -4.03 23.59
C ASP A 98 2.55 -4.16 24.63
N LYS A 99 3.09 -5.37 24.74
CA LYS A 99 4.13 -5.74 25.70
C LYS A 99 5.26 -6.55 25.05
N VAL A 100 6.44 -6.47 25.65
CA VAL A 100 7.62 -7.25 25.23
C VAL A 100 7.30 -8.74 25.27
N GLY A 101 7.70 -9.48 24.24
CA GLY A 101 7.55 -10.94 24.16
C GLY A 101 6.28 -11.42 23.45
N VAL A 102 5.30 -10.55 23.19
CA VAL A 102 4.01 -11.00 22.63
C VAL A 102 4.12 -11.65 21.25
N LEU A 103 5.00 -11.12 20.38
CA LEU A 103 5.27 -11.75 19.08
C LEU A 103 6.03 -13.07 19.23
N HIS A 104 6.87 -13.22 20.27
CA HIS A 104 7.57 -14.46 20.55
C HIS A 104 6.59 -15.56 20.99
N GLU A 105 5.63 -15.23 21.86
CA GLU A 105 4.57 -16.14 22.29
C GLU A 105 3.73 -16.64 21.10
N LEU A 106 3.26 -15.71 20.25
CA LEU A 106 2.53 -16.07 19.02
C LEU A 106 3.39 -16.92 18.07
N ALA A 107 4.65 -16.55 17.85
CA ALA A 107 5.57 -17.31 17.00
C ALA A 107 5.87 -18.71 17.56
N GLY A 108 5.91 -18.87 18.89
CA GLY A 108 6.05 -20.16 19.57
C GLY A 108 4.91 -21.11 19.23
N ILE A 109 3.67 -20.64 19.38
CA ILE A 109 2.46 -21.43 19.06
C ILE A 109 2.45 -21.82 17.57
N ILE A 110 2.79 -20.88 16.68
CA ILE A 110 2.86 -21.12 15.24
C ILE A 110 3.93 -22.18 14.90
N LYS A 111 5.09 -22.11 15.57
CA LYS A 111 6.18 -23.08 15.42
C LYS A 111 5.77 -24.48 15.88
N GLU A 112 5.13 -24.59 17.04
CA GLU A 112 4.63 -25.86 17.58
C GLU A 112 3.58 -26.50 16.66
N ALA A 113 2.78 -25.69 15.98
CA ALA A 113 1.86 -26.14 14.95
C ALA A 113 2.54 -26.52 13.62
N GLY A 114 3.84 -26.28 13.46
CA GLY A 114 4.59 -26.55 12.23
C GLY A 114 4.20 -25.67 11.04
N ILE A 115 3.72 -24.45 11.30
CA ILE A 115 3.20 -23.54 10.27
C ILE A 115 4.23 -22.44 9.96
N ASN A 116 4.42 -22.13 8.69
CA ASN A 116 5.26 -21.00 8.28
C ASN A 116 4.47 -19.69 8.29
N ILE A 117 5.12 -18.62 8.76
CA ILE A 117 4.59 -17.26 8.69
C ILE A 117 4.92 -16.66 7.32
N ILE A 118 3.91 -16.19 6.60
CA ILE A 118 4.04 -15.48 5.32
C ILE A 118 4.27 -13.99 5.57
N ASN A 119 3.51 -13.41 6.49
CA ASN A 119 3.58 -11.99 6.82
C ASN A 119 3.14 -11.76 8.27
N VAL A 120 3.74 -10.78 8.92
CA VAL A 120 3.31 -10.22 10.21
C VAL A 120 3.19 -8.73 10.04
N ALA A 121 2.09 -8.17 10.51
CA ALA A 121 1.94 -6.72 10.66
C ALA A 121 1.33 -6.42 12.01
N THR A 122 1.74 -5.31 12.61
CA THR A 122 1.16 -4.78 13.84
C THR A 122 0.45 -3.48 13.55
N ARG A 123 -0.68 -3.26 14.25
CA ARG A 123 -1.38 -1.98 14.22
C ARG A 123 -1.86 -1.68 15.62
N GLN A 124 -1.44 -0.54 16.16
CA GLN A 124 -1.98 -0.06 17.43
C GLN A 124 -3.48 0.23 17.27
N THR A 125 -4.29 -0.26 18.20
CA THR A 125 -5.75 -0.03 18.22
C THR A 125 -6.14 1.00 19.27
N SER A 126 -5.47 0.97 20.42
CA SER A 126 -5.57 1.96 21.48
C SER A 126 -4.25 2.00 22.28
N PRO A 127 -4.02 2.99 23.15
CA PRO A 127 -2.88 2.96 24.06
C PRO A 127 -2.79 1.61 24.80
N GLY A 128 -1.63 0.95 24.74
CA GLY A 128 -1.38 -0.36 25.35
C GLY A 128 -2.03 -1.57 24.66
N LYS A 129 -2.76 -1.39 23.55
CA LYS A 129 -3.35 -2.50 22.78
C LYS A 129 -3.00 -2.43 21.30
N SER A 130 -2.73 -3.60 20.75
CA SER A 130 -2.37 -3.76 19.35
C SER A 130 -3.12 -4.93 18.74
N GLN A 131 -3.27 -4.89 17.42
CA GLN A 131 -3.63 -6.06 16.63
C GLN A 131 -2.38 -6.58 15.95
N VAL A 132 -2.15 -7.89 16.06
CA VAL A 132 -1.20 -8.61 15.24
C VAL A 132 -1.98 -9.28 14.12
N VAL A 133 -1.70 -8.86 12.90
CA VAL A 133 -2.23 -9.46 11.68
C VAL A 133 -1.19 -10.46 11.19
N LEU A 134 -1.55 -11.73 11.23
CA LEU A 134 -0.72 -12.83 10.78
C LEU A 134 -1.26 -13.34 9.46
N ARG A 135 -0.38 -13.60 8.50
CA ARG A 135 -0.69 -14.42 7.34
C ARG A 135 0.12 -15.69 7.44
N LEU A 136 -0.57 -16.82 7.50
CA LEU A 136 0.03 -18.12 7.78
C LEU A 136 -0.11 -19.04 6.57
N ASN A 137 0.92 -19.83 6.29
CA ASN A 137 0.93 -20.81 5.21
C ASN A 137 0.15 -22.07 5.62
N VAL A 138 -1.15 -21.91 5.80
CA VAL A 138 -2.10 -22.97 6.15
C VAL A 138 -3.40 -22.72 5.38
N ALA A 139 -4.01 -23.78 4.86
CA ALA A 139 -5.27 -23.65 4.12
C ALA A 139 -6.47 -23.41 5.05
N ASP A 140 -6.46 -24.05 6.22
CA ASP A 140 -7.50 -23.93 7.24
C ASP A 140 -6.89 -23.50 8.57
N GLY A 141 -7.07 -22.22 8.91
CA GLY A 141 -6.56 -21.62 10.13
C GLY A 141 -7.34 -21.96 11.42
N ARG A 142 -8.43 -22.74 11.37
CA ARG A 142 -9.27 -22.99 12.56
C ARG A 142 -8.51 -23.61 13.73
N LYS A 143 -7.61 -24.56 13.44
CA LYS A 143 -6.80 -25.22 14.48
C LYS A 143 -5.85 -24.25 15.18
N ILE A 144 -5.12 -23.43 14.41
CA ILE A 144 -4.18 -22.47 14.97
C ILE A 144 -4.90 -21.31 15.67
N ALA A 145 -6.07 -20.89 15.17
CA ALA A 145 -6.91 -19.92 15.85
C ALA A 145 -7.38 -20.43 17.22
N ALA A 146 -7.81 -21.70 17.29
CA ALA A 146 -8.16 -22.32 18.57
C ALA A 146 -6.95 -22.43 19.52
N GLU A 147 -5.74 -22.67 18.99
CA GLU A 147 -4.54 -22.72 19.83
C GLU A 147 -4.14 -21.35 20.38
N PHE A 148 -4.32 -20.28 19.60
CA PHE A 148 -4.18 -18.91 20.12
C PHE A 148 -5.14 -18.65 21.26
N GLU A 149 -6.43 -18.96 21.09
CA GLU A 149 -7.45 -18.79 22.15
C GLU A 149 -7.12 -19.61 23.41
N ARG A 150 -6.63 -20.84 23.24
CA ARG A 150 -6.17 -21.71 24.36
C ARG A 150 -5.01 -21.08 25.15
N HIS A 151 -4.16 -20.31 24.49
CA HIS A 151 -3.05 -19.57 25.12
C HIS A 151 -3.46 -18.16 25.59
N GLY A 152 -4.75 -17.83 25.58
CA GLY A 152 -5.28 -16.56 26.09
C GLY A 152 -5.26 -15.41 25.08
N PHE A 153 -4.96 -15.69 23.81
CA PHE A 153 -5.00 -14.69 22.74
C PHE A 153 -6.38 -14.62 22.08
N LYS A 154 -6.93 -13.42 21.99
CA LYS A 154 -8.24 -13.19 21.38
C LYS A 154 -8.12 -13.04 19.86
N VAL A 155 -8.69 -13.97 19.11
CA VAL A 155 -8.79 -13.93 17.64
C VAL A 155 -10.00 -13.08 17.24
N ILE A 156 -9.73 -11.95 16.58
CA ILE A 156 -10.75 -10.97 16.16
C ILE A 156 -11.34 -11.31 14.80
N HIS A 157 -10.51 -11.84 13.90
CA HIS A 157 -10.92 -12.10 12.52
C HIS A 157 -10.06 -13.17 11.88
N MET A 158 -10.66 -13.96 11.00
CA MET A 158 -9.99 -14.95 10.18
C MET A 158 -10.59 -14.94 8.77
N SER A 159 -9.73 -14.92 7.75
CA SER A 159 -10.10 -14.91 6.32
C SER A 159 -9.10 -15.65 5.47
#